data_AF-A0A8X6LAM2-F1
#
_entry.id   AF-A0A8X6LAM2-F1
#
_cell.length_a   1.000
_cell.length_b   1.000
_cell.length_c   1.000
_cell.angle_alpha   90.00
_cell.angle_beta   90.00
_cell.angle_gamma   90.00
#
_symmetry.space_group_name_H-M   'P 1'
#
loop_
_entity.id
_entity.type
_entity.pdbx_description
1 polymer ?
#
loop_
_entity_poly.entity_id
_entity_poly.type
_entity_poly.pdbx_seq_one_letter_code
_entity_poly.pdbx_strand_id
1 'polypeptide(L)' 'MEWRRVGSPTRQKIHQNPSPVKLIVIVTYDVMGIIVCHFVPHGKTVTVQYYRDFLVRQVRLVDSAIILHFQRKTR' A
#
# COMPACT_ATOMS: atom_id res chain seq x y z
N MET A 1 -28.10 2.79 -24.46
CA MET A 1 -27.11 3.48 -25.30
C MET A 1 -27.53 4.94 -25.41
N GLU A 2 -26.80 5.83 -24.75
CA GLU A 2 -27.08 7.27 -24.80
C GLU A 2 -26.38 7.85 -26.04
N TRP A 3 -27.14 8.26 -27.05
CA TRP A 3 -26.59 8.91 -28.24
C TRP A 3 -26.16 10.34 -27.90
N ARG A 4 -24.85 10.55 -27.66
CA ARG A 4 -24.31 11.89 -27.44
C ARG A 4 -24.26 12.67 -28.76
N ARG A 5 -24.92 13.83 -28.81
CA ARG A 5 -24.89 14.75 -29.96
C ARG A 5 -23.47 15.31 -30.16
N VAL A 6 -23.04 15.41 -31.41
CA VAL A 6 -21.82 16.14 -31.80
C VAL A 6 -21.96 17.59 -31.30
N GLY A 7 -21.01 18.06 -30.49
CA GLY A 7 -21.06 19.39 -29.86
C GLY A 7 -21.64 19.43 -28.44
N SER A 8 -22.09 18.30 -27.89
CA SER A 8 -22.43 18.24 -26.46
C SER A 8 -21.18 18.45 -25.59
N PRO A 9 -21.28 19.19 -24.46
CA PRO A 9 -20.14 19.39 -23.58
C PRO A 9 -19.59 18.04 -23.13
N THR A 10 -18.33 17.76 -23.46
CA THR A 10 -17.65 16.56 -22.96
C THR A 10 -17.32 16.79 -21.50
N ARG A 11 -17.49 15.75 -20.67
CA ARG A 11 -17.08 15.80 -19.26
C ARG A 11 -15.61 16.19 -19.20
N GLN A 12 -15.33 17.41 -18.74
CA GLN A 12 -13.97 17.92 -18.64
C GLN A 12 -13.25 17.09 -17.60
N LYS A 13 -12.13 16.48 -17.98
CA LYS A 13 -11.26 15.78 -17.04
C LYS A 13 -10.59 16.87 -16.19
N ILE A 14 -11.07 17.06 -14.97
CA ILE A 14 -10.45 17.96 -14.01
C ILE A 14 -9.05 17.42 -13.72
N HIS A 15 -8.03 18.24 -13.95
CA HIS A 15 -6.67 17.90 -13.55
C HIS A 15 -6.62 17.83 -12.02
N GLN A 16 -6.22 16.69 -11.47
CA GLN A 16 -6.00 16.59 -10.03
C GLN A 16 -4.79 17.46 -9.69
N ASN A 17 -5.01 18.51 -8.90
CA ASN A 17 -3.89 19.18 -8.23
C ASN A 17 -3.26 18.18 -7.27
N PRO A 18 -1.94 17.93 -7.35
CA PRO A 18 -1.28 17.06 -6.40
C PRO A 18 -1.46 17.66 -5.01
N SER A 19 -2.14 16.93 -4.12
CA SER A 19 -2.20 17.32 -2.72
C SER A 19 -0.77 17.24 -2.15
N PRO A 20 -0.41 18.12 -1.19
CA PRO A 20 0.87 17.99 -0.49
C PRO A 20 0.92 16.73 0.40
N VAL A 21 -0.23 16.06 0.60
CA VAL A 21 -0.38 14.90 1.45
C VAL A 21 -0.45 13.64 0.60
N LYS A 22 0.70 13.02 0.36
CA LYS A 22 0.81 11.68 -0.23
C LYS A 22 0.99 10.65 0.90
N LEU A 23 0.18 9.60 0.89
CA LEU A 23 0.35 8.44 1.75
C LEU A 23 1.26 7.42 1.04
N ILE A 24 2.25 6.89 1.77
CA ILE A 24 3.10 5.80 1.32
C ILE A 24 2.92 4.65 2.31
N VAL A 25 2.64 3.45 1.80
CA VAL A 25 2.41 2.25 2.61
C VAL A 25 3.35 1.16 2.12
N ILE A 26 3.99 0.47 3.05
CA ILE A 26 4.79 -0.73 2.79
C ILE A 26 3.94 -1.93 3.18
N VAL A 27 3.67 -2.82 2.23
CA VAL A 27 2.85 -4.01 2.42
C VAL A 27 3.66 -5.26 2.10
N THR A 28 3.65 -6.25 2.99
CA THR A 28 4.15 -7.60 2.73
C THR A 28 3.02 -8.59 2.88
N TYR A 29 2.91 -9.53 1.94
CA TYR A 29 1.79 -10.46 1.85
C TYR A 29 2.26 -11.83 1.33
N ASP A 30 1.46 -12.86 1.56
CA ASP A 30 1.59 -14.19 0.97
C ASP A 30 0.27 -14.65 0.32
N VAL A 31 0.19 -15.93 -0.05
CA VAL A 31 -1.02 -16.54 -0.65
C VAL A 31 -2.24 -16.55 0.28
N MET A 32 -2.02 -16.36 1.59
CA MET A 32 -3.07 -16.33 2.61
C MET A 32 -3.52 -14.90 2.94
N GLY A 33 -2.69 -13.89 2.64
CA GLY A 33 -3.08 -12.48 2.74
C GLY A 33 -1.94 -11.57 3.21
N ILE A 34 -2.31 -10.42 3.77
CA ILE A 34 -1.36 -9.39 4.22
C ILE A 34 -0.75 -9.78 5.56
N ILE A 35 0.58 -9.82 5.62
CA ILE A 35 1.38 -10.13 6.82
C ILE A 35 1.74 -8.84 7.57
N VAL A 36 2.16 -7.79 6.85
CA VAL A 36 2.51 -6.48 7.43
C VAL A 36 1.90 -5.38 6.58
N CYS A 37 1.33 -4.38 7.25
CA CYS A 37 0.88 -3.13 6.65
C CYS A 37 1.47 -1.98 7.46
N HIS A 38 2.45 -1.28 6.87
CA HIS A 38 3.17 -0.20 7.54
C HIS A 38 2.93 1.13 6.84
N PHE A 39 2.37 2.09 7.57
CA PHE A 39 2.14 3.45 7.09
C PHE A 39 3.40 4.29 7.30
N VAL A 40 3.99 4.77 6.21
CA VAL A 40 5.11 5.70 6.27
C VAL A 40 4.60 7.04 6.76
N PRO A 41 5.26 7.68 7.75
CA PRO A 41 4.84 8.98 8.25
C PRO A 41 4.71 10.03 7.13
N HIS A 42 3.71 10.91 7.28
CA HIS A 42 3.47 11.98 6.33
C HIS A 42 4.72 12.83 6.07
N GLY A 43 4.91 13.23 4.81
CA GLY A 43 6.05 14.05 4.40
C GLY A 43 7.39 13.30 4.35
N LYS A 44 7.42 11.98 4.62
CA LYS A 44 8.61 11.14 4.43
C LYS A 44 8.47 10.26 3.20
N THR A 45 9.62 10.00 2.58
CA THR A 45 9.77 9.07 1.46
C THR A 45 10.56 7.85 1.91
N VAL A 46 10.24 6.69 1.34
CA VAL A 46 10.99 5.45 1.59
C VAL A 46 12.34 5.54 0.88
N THR A 47 13.40 5.81 1.63
CA THR A 47 14.78 5.73 1.17
C THR A 47 15.33 4.32 1.37
N VAL A 48 16.50 4.04 0.79
CA VAL A 48 17.20 2.76 1.00
C VAL A 48 17.47 2.51 2.49
N GLN A 49 17.96 3.52 3.22
CA GLN A 49 18.23 3.38 4.65
C GLN A 49 16.95 3.14 5.44
N TYR A 50 15.89 3.91 5.16
CA TYR A 50 14.59 3.73 5.81
C TYR A 50 14.08 2.29 5.62
N TYR A 51 14.16 1.78 4.40
CA TYR A 51 13.69 0.45 4.08
C TYR A 51 14.51 -0.65 4.76
N ARG A 52 15.84 -0.49 4.83
CA ARG A 52 16.71 -1.41 5.59
C ARG A 52 16.36 -1.43 7.08
N ASP A 53 16.20 -0.27 7.70
CA ASP A 53 15.83 -0.18 9.12
C ASP A 53 14.44 -0.78 9.37
N PHE A 54 13.50 -0.54 8.46
CA PHE A 54 12.18 -1.16 8.48
C PHE A 54 12.30 -2.69 8.42
N LEU A 55 13.04 -3.26 7.47
CA LEU A 55 13.21 -4.70 7.34
C LEU A 55 13.84 -5.32 8.59
N VAL A 56 14.90 -4.73 9.16
CA VAL A 56 15.54 -5.24 10.39
C VAL A 56 14.54 -5.29 11.55
N ARG A 57 13.67 -4.30 11.68
CA ARG A 57 12.61 -4.29 12.70
C ARG A 57 11.53 -5.33 12.43
N GLN A 58 11.15 -5.54 11.17
CA GLN A 58 10.08 -6.45 10.79
C GLN A 58 10.51 -7.92 10.72
N VAL A 59 11.76 -8.25 10.40
CA VAL A 59 12.24 -9.65 10.32
C VAL A 59 11.96 -10.42 11.61
N ARG A 60 12.11 -9.78 12.78
CA ARG A 60 11.75 -10.38 14.08
C ARG A 60 10.25 -10.69 14.23
N LEU A 61 9.41 -9.88 13.61
CA LEU A 61 7.94 -10.01 13.64
C LEU A 61 7.45 -10.98 12.58
N VAL A 62 8.08 -11.00 11.40
CA VAL A 62 7.72 -11.87 10.27
C VAL A 62 8.06 -13.32 10.57
N ASP A 63 9.19 -13.62 11.23
CA ASP A 63 9.50 -14.99 11.67
C ASP A 63 8.44 -15.52 12.64
N SER A 64 8.02 -14.69 13.60
CA SER A 64 7.01 -15.03 14.60
C SER A 64 5.60 -15.15 13.98
N ALA A 65 5.26 -14.24 13.07
CA ALA A 65 3.95 -14.19 12.41
C ALA A 65 3.78 -15.30 11.36
N ILE A 66 4.83 -15.65 10.61
CA ILE A 66 4.82 -16.81 9.70
C ILE A 66 4.60 -18.09 10.50
N ILE A 67 5.30 -18.26 11.64
CA ILE A 67 5.11 -19.42 12.53
C ILE A 67 3.67 -19.43 13.07
N LEU A 68 3.15 -18.33 13.59
CA LEU A 68 1.77 -18.26 14.11
C LEU A 68 0.71 -18.48 13.02
N HIS A 69 0.91 -17.95 11.82
CA HIS A 69 0.01 -18.14 10.68
C HIS A 69 0.04 -19.58 10.17
N PHE A 70 1.22 -20.21 10.16
CA PHE A 70 1.39 -21.64 9.87
C PHE A 70 0.74 -22.54 10.93
N GLN A 71 0.90 -22.23 12.22
CA GLN A 71 0.32 -22.98 13.34
C GLN A 71 -1.23 -22.88 13.40
N ARG A 72 -1.83 -21.76 12.96
CA ARG A 72 -3.30 -21.64 12.82
C ARG A 72 -3.89 -22.54 11.73
N LYS A 73 -3.08 -23.00 10.77
CA LYS A 73 -3.51 -23.88 9.67
C LYS A 73 -3.42 -25.37 10.03
N THR A 74 -2.70 -25.73 11.10
CA THR A 74 -2.48 -27.13 11.53
C THR A 74 -3.48 -27.63 12.58
N ARG A 75 -4.59 -26.92 12.78
CA ARG A 75 -5.75 -27.36 13.59
C ARG A 75 -6.97 -27.56 12.70
#